data_AF-A0A1G5F5M4-F1
#
_entry.id   AF-A0A1G5F5M4-F1
#
_cell.length_a   1.000
_cell.length_b   1.000
_cell.length_c   1.000
_cell.angle_alpha   90.00
_cell.angle_beta   90.00
_cell.angle_gamma   90.00
#
_symmetry.space_group_name_H-M   'P 1'
#
loop_
_entity.id
_entity.type
_entity.pdbx_description
1 polymer ?
#
loop_
_entity_poly.entity_id
_entity_poly.type
_entity_poly.pdbx_seq_one_letter_code
_entity_poly.pdbx_strand_id
1 'polypeptide(L)' 'MGSYADAMENKGVEKERADGLESIVRSLKKYISDFDALYDVVIENKNYSKVTKDQVMKYFED' A
#
# COMPACT_ATOMS: atom_id res chain seq x y z
N MET A 1 25.46 13.05 12.51
CA MET A 1 24.43 13.58 13.42
C MET A 1 23.19 13.83 12.56
N GLY A 2 22.39 12.81 12.33
CA GLY A 2 21.16 12.86 11.53
C GLY A 2 20.29 11.77 12.12
N SER A 3 19.49 12.12 13.13
CA SER A 3 18.94 11.10 14.04
C SER A 3 17.51 11.35 14.51
N TYR A 4 16.89 12.45 14.11
CA TYR A 4 15.50 12.73 14.50
C TYR A 4 14.68 13.31 13.35
N ALA A 5 15.23 14.25 12.57
CA ALA A 5 14.56 14.81 11.40
C ALA A 5 14.30 13.72 10.33
N ASP A 6 15.34 12.96 9.94
CA ASP A 6 15.20 11.85 8.98
C ASP A 6 14.24 10.75 9.47
N ALA A 7 14.20 10.52 10.78
CA ALA A 7 13.33 9.51 11.39
C ALA A 7 11.85 9.96 11.41
N MET A 8 11.57 11.26 11.58
CA MET A 8 10.23 11.83 11.50
C MET A 8 9.73 11.93 10.05
N GLU A 9 10.61 12.33 9.12
CA GLU A 9 10.31 12.36 7.69
C GLU A 9 9.99 10.96 7.16
N ASN A 10 10.80 9.95 7.53
CA ASN A 10 10.53 8.55 7.17
C ASN A 10 9.18 8.04 7.71
N LYS A 11 8.80 8.40 8.95
CA LYS A 11 7.48 8.03 9.51
C LYS A 11 6.32 8.70 8.78
N GLY A 12 6.49 9.93 8.33
CA GLY A 12 5.50 10.64 7.51
C GLY A 12 5.28 9.94 6.17
N VAL A 13 6.37 9.62 5.47
CA VAL A 13 6.35 8.92 4.18
C VAL A 13 5.77 7.51 4.29
N GLU A 14 6.08 6.77 5.36
CA GLU A 14 5.50 5.44 5.60
C GLU A 14 3.99 5.50 5.82
N LYS A 15 3.50 6.52 6.54
CA LYS A 15 2.07 6.70 6.78
C LYS A 15 1.33 7.08 5.50
N GLU A 16 1.85 8.01 4.72
CA GLU A 16 1.28 8.40 3.42
C GLU A 16 1.25 7.22 2.43
N ARG A 17 2.28 6.36 2.45
CA ARG A 17 2.27 5.14 1.65
C ARG A 17 1.20 4.15 2.09
N ALA A 18 0.98 3.97 3.39
CA ALA A 18 -0.05 3.08 3.92
C ALA A 18 -1.47 3.59 3.58
N ASP A 19 -1.73 4.88 3.79
CA ASP A 19 -3.02 5.52 3.47
C ASP A 19 -3.29 5.46 1.94
N GLY A 20 -2.24 5.64 1.12
CA GLY A 20 -2.35 5.49 -0.34
C GLY A 20 -2.60 4.06 -0.80
N LEU A 21 -1.93 3.07 -0.17
CA LEU A 21 -2.16 1.66 -0.47
C LEU A 21 -3.60 1.26 -0.15
N GLU A 22 -4.10 1.65 1.03
CA GLU A 22 -5.50 1.41 1.42
C GLU A 22 -6.48 1.97 0.39
N SER A 23 -6.28 3.23 -0.01
CA SER A 23 -7.16 3.92 -0.97
C SER A 23 -7.23 3.19 -2.31
N ILE A 24 -6.09 2.72 -2.81
CA ILE A 24 -6.01 1.99 -4.08
C ILE A 24 -6.71 0.63 -3.97
N VAL A 25 -6.42 -0.15 -2.93
CA VAL A 25 -7.02 -1.47 -2.73
C VAL A 25 -8.54 -1.35 -2.62
N ARG A 26 -9.04 -0.44 -1.78
CA ARG A 26 -10.49 -0.22 -1.63
C ARG A 26 -11.16 0.29 -2.92
N SER A 27 -10.44 1.07 -3.73
CA SER A 27 -10.97 1.54 -5.02
C SER A 27 -11.03 0.43 -6.06
N LEU A 28 -9.99 -0.40 -6.15
CA LEU A 28 -9.92 -1.52 -7.09
C LEU A 28 -10.86 -2.67 -6.71
N LYS A 29 -11.04 -2.95 -5.41
CA LYS A 29 -11.96 -3.99 -4.89
C LYS A 29 -13.40 -3.82 -5.38
N LYS A 30 -13.81 -2.60 -5.76
CA LYS A 30 -15.13 -2.32 -6.35
C LYS A 30 -15.31 -2.92 -7.75
N TYR A 31 -14.20 -3.19 -8.45
CA TYR A 31 -14.19 -3.67 -9.84
C TYR A 31 -13.56 -5.06 -9.96
N ILE A 32 -12.66 -5.41 -9.03
CA ILE A 32 -11.93 -6.68 -9.00
C ILE A 32 -12.27 -7.40 -7.70
N SER A 33 -13.07 -8.47 -7.79
CA SER A 33 -13.47 -9.27 -6.62
C SER A 33 -12.50 -10.41 -6.30
N ASP A 34 -11.59 -10.73 -7.22
CA ASP A 34 -10.54 -11.73 -7.01
C ASP A 34 -9.30 -11.07 -6.39
N PHE A 35 -8.82 -11.64 -5.29
CA PHE A 35 -7.70 -11.05 -4.55
C PHE A 35 -6.39 -11.12 -5.34
N ASP A 36 -6.11 -12.23 -6.00
CA ASP A 36 -4.85 -12.41 -6.74
C ASP A 36 -4.79 -11.45 -7.93
N ALA A 37 -5.88 -11.30 -8.68
CA ALA A 37 -5.99 -10.34 -9.76
C ALA A 37 -5.84 -8.88 -9.27
N LEU A 38 -6.39 -8.54 -8.09
CA LEU A 38 -6.22 -7.22 -7.51
C LEU A 38 -4.77 -6.99 -7.08
N TYR A 39 -4.15 -7.99 -6.46
CA TYR A 39 -2.76 -7.92 -6.01
C TYR A 39 -1.82 -7.64 -7.18
N ASP A 40 -1.98 -8.37 -8.29
CA ASP A 40 -1.16 -8.20 -9.50
C ASP A 40 -1.23 -6.75 -10.02
N VAL A 41 -2.43 -6.15 -10.08
CA VAL A 41 -2.61 -4.75 -10.49
C VAL A 41 -1.97 -3.77 -9.49
N VAL A 42 -2.02 -4.06 -8.20
CA VAL A 42 -1.41 -3.21 -7.16
C VAL A 42 0.12 -3.19 -7.31
N ILE A 43 0.77 -4.34 -7.55
CA ILE A 43 2.22 -4.42 -7.67
C ILE A 43 2.76 -3.92 -9.02
N GLU A 44 1.93 -3.83 -10.05
CA GLU A 44 2.29 -3.13 -11.31
C GLU A 44 2.55 -1.63 -11.07
N ASN A 45 1.96 -1.03 -10.04
CA ASN A 45 2.26 0.34 -9.66
C ASN A 45 3.65 0.43 -9.02
N LYS A 46 4.57 1.19 -9.64
CA LYS A 46 5.96 1.36 -9.16
C LYS A 46 6.06 1.74 -7.69
N ASN A 47 5.13 2.56 -7.17
CA ASN A 47 5.11 3.00 -5.78
C ASN A 47 4.78 1.86 -4.79
N TYR A 48 4.12 0.81 -5.27
CA TYR A 48 3.67 -0.35 -4.49
C TYR A 48 4.27 -1.67 -4.97
N SER A 49 5.20 -1.66 -5.93
CA SER A 49 5.88 -2.86 -6.46
C SER A 49 6.56 -3.76 -5.42
N LYS A 50 6.81 -3.25 -4.20
CA LYS A 50 7.43 -3.97 -3.10
C LYS A 50 6.45 -4.37 -1.99
N VAL A 51 5.15 -4.10 -2.14
CA VAL A 51 4.16 -4.49 -1.13
C VAL A 51 3.93 -6.00 -1.17
N THR A 52 3.76 -6.57 0.01
CA THR A 52 3.48 -8.00 0.17
C THR A 52 1.99 -8.29 0.03
N LYS A 53 1.63 -9.53 -0.28
CA LYS A 53 0.22 -9.97 -0.31
C LYS A 53 -0.48 -9.66 1.03
N ASP A 54 0.17 -9.93 2.16
CA ASP A 54 -0.40 -9.66 3.50
C ASP A 54 -0.75 -8.18 3.71
N GLN A 55 0.11 -7.27 3.26
CA GLN A 55 -0.14 -5.83 3.36
C GLN A 55 -1.35 -5.40 2.52
N VAL A 56 -1.56 -6.01 1.37
CA VAL A 56 -2.72 -5.74 0.48
C VAL A 56 -3.98 -6.39 1.05
N MET A 57 -3.88 -7.63 1.53
CA MET A 57 -4.98 -8.42 2.09
C MET A 57 -5.65 -7.72 3.26
N LYS A 58 -4.86 -7.04 4.11
CA LYS A 58 -5.35 -6.20 5.21
C LYS A 58 -6.44 -5.22 4.77
N TYR A 59 -6.33 -4.64 3.58
CA TYR A 59 -7.29 -3.65 3.06
C TYR A 59 -8.32 -4.25 2.11
N PHE A 60 -8.12 -5.51 1.71
CA PHE A 60 -9.04 -6.25 0.87
C PHE A 60 -10.12 -6.98 1.67
N GLU A 61 -9.82 -7.42 2.90
CA GLU A 61 -10.80 -8.09 3.77
C GLU A 61 -11.72 -7.11 4.51
N ASP A 62 -11.29 -5.86 4.67
CA ASP A 62 -12.03 -4.74 5.26
C ASP A 62 -13.12 -4.19 4.30
#